data_AF-A0A937X294-F1
#
_entry.id   AF-A0A937X294-F1
#
_cell.length_a   1.000
_cell.length_b   1.000
_cell.length_c   1.000
_cell.angle_alpha   90.00
_cell.angle_beta   90.00
_cell.angle_gamma   90.00
#
_symmetry.space_group_name_H-M   'P 1'
#
loop_
_entity.id
_entity.type
_entity.pdbx_description
1 polymer ?
#
loop_
_entity_poly.entity_id
_entity_poly.type
_entity_poly.pdbx_seq_one_letter_code
_entity_poly.pdbx_strand_id
1 'polypeptide(L)'
;RGTPAARRANITQFSAGQSRFSLNAQAPAKIGLLRAFLEMDFYGAGSTVHLRHAFGQAGPVTAGYTWSTLMDLTSLPPTVAFTAPSGAIFAPHGIIRWSIPLKKGVDLALALEAPRDDVTPTAPTDVTILSWPDAVATLRLASGTKVHVQFGAILRRVGVDHLNGVNEEVIG
;
A
#
# COMPACT_ATOMS: atom_id res chain seq x y z
N ARG A 1 -4.33 9.11 27.18
CA ARG A 1 -3.76 10.44 26.87
C ARG A 1 -3.10 10.96 28.14
N GLY A 2 -1.78 11.13 28.17
CA GLY A 2 -1.03 11.61 29.35
C GLY A 2 -0.51 13.03 29.13
N THR A 3 -0.55 13.85 30.17
CA THR A 3 -0.17 15.27 30.19
C THR A 3 1.35 15.49 30.25
N PRO A 4 1.86 16.71 29.98
CA PRO A 4 3.28 17.01 29.72
C PRO A 4 4.22 17.02 30.94
N ALA A 5 3.99 16.15 31.92
CA ALA A 5 4.82 16.04 33.12
C ALA A 5 5.14 14.57 33.45
N ALA A 6 5.79 13.87 32.51
CA ALA A 6 6.35 12.55 32.77
C ALA A 6 7.88 12.61 32.59
N ARG A 7 8.53 12.81 33.74
CA ARG A 7 9.89 12.41 34.12
C ARG A 7 10.46 11.31 33.19
N ARG A 8 11.72 11.45 32.76
CA ARG A 8 12.52 10.36 32.11
C ARG A 8 12.36 9.08 32.94
N ALA A 9 11.44 8.22 32.52
CA ALA A 9 11.18 6.93 33.11
C ALA A 9 11.70 5.90 32.12
N ASN A 10 12.46 4.92 32.61
CA ASN A 10 12.77 3.73 31.84
C ASN A 10 11.45 3.01 31.56
N ILE A 11 10.86 3.26 30.39
CA ILE A 11 9.61 2.63 29.97
C ILE A 11 9.97 1.31 29.30
N THR A 12 9.66 0.22 29.97
CA THR A 12 9.64 -1.12 29.36
C THR A 12 8.22 -1.41 28.91
N GLN A 13 8.03 -1.70 27.62
CA GLN A 13 6.73 -2.02 27.04
C GLN A 13 6.78 -3.39 26.37
N PHE A 14 5.84 -4.26 26.73
CA PHE A 14 5.57 -5.53 26.05
C PHE A 14 4.24 -5.42 25.31
N SER A 15 4.15 -6.00 24.11
CA SER A 15 2.92 -6.02 23.32
C SER A 15 2.86 -7.27 22.46
N ALA A 16 1.65 -7.83 22.30
CA ALA A 16 1.36 -8.92 21.38
C ALA A 16 0.69 -8.44 20.08
N GLY A 17 0.44 -7.14 19.93
CA GLY A 17 -0.31 -6.57 18.80
C GLY A 17 0.34 -6.83 17.44
N GLN A 18 1.65 -7.08 17.42
CA GLN A 18 2.40 -7.37 16.20
C GLN A 18 2.26 -8.82 15.72
N SER A 19 1.61 -9.70 16.50
CA SER A 19 1.39 -11.09 16.11
C SER A 19 0.57 -11.14 14.81
N ARG A 20 1.01 -11.97 13.87
CA ARG A 20 0.40 -12.08 12.54
C ARG A 20 -0.15 -13.46 12.31
N PHE A 21 -1.29 -13.50 11.62
CA PHE A 21 -1.86 -14.70 11.05
C PHE A 21 -2.01 -14.51 9.54
N SER A 22 -1.58 -15.51 8.76
CA SER A 22 -1.69 -15.47 7.29
C SER A 22 -2.14 -16.81 6.74
N LEU A 23 -3.00 -16.76 5.71
CA LEU A 23 -3.42 -17.89 4.91
C LEU A 23 -3.03 -17.65 3.45
N ASN A 24 -2.35 -18.62 2.84
CA ASN A 24 -1.88 -18.57 1.46
C ASN A 24 -2.28 -19.85 0.73
N ALA A 25 -3.29 -19.77 -0.14
CA ALA A 25 -3.75 -20.88 -0.97
C ALA A 25 -3.31 -20.66 -2.42
N GLN A 26 -2.76 -21.70 -3.05
CA GLN A 26 -2.21 -21.64 -4.41
C GLN A 26 -2.60 -22.89 -5.20
N ALA A 27 -2.96 -22.70 -6.47
CA ALA A 27 -3.29 -23.80 -7.39
C ALA A 27 -2.87 -23.47 -8.83
N PRO A 28 -2.31 -24.42 -9.58
CA PRO A 28 -2.05 -24.23 -11.01
C PRO A 28 -3.35 -24.17 -11.82
N ALA A 29 -3.42 -23.30 -12.82
CA ALA A 29 -4.52 -23.24 -13.79
C ALA A 29 -4.00 -22.95 -15.20
N LYS A 30 -4.87 -23.11 -16.22
CA LYS A 30 -4.51 -22.84 -17.63
C LYS A 30 -4.05 -21.40 -17.87
N ILE A 31 -4.54 -20.46 -17.07
CA ILE A 31 -4.22 -19.02 -17.14
C ILE A 31 -2.98 -18.64 -16.31
N GLY A 32 -2.29 -19.62 -15.73
CA GLY A 32 -1.19 -19.43 -14.78
C GLY A 32 -1.58 -19.79 -13.35
N LEU A 33 -0.76 -19.35 -12.39
CA LEU A 33 -0.99 -19.62 -10.97
C LEU A 33 -2.23 -18.87 -10.49
N LEU A 34 -3.15 -19.59 -9.85
CA LEU A 34 -4.17 -19.01 -9.00
C LEU A 34 -3.64 -18.93 -7.57
N ARG A 35 -3.78 -17.78 -6.93
CA ARG A 35 -3.39 -17.58 -5.54
C ARG A 35 -4.45 -16.76 -4.81
N ALA A 36 -4.75 -17.13 -3.59
CA ALA A 36 -5.51 -16.33 -2.64
C ALA A 36 -4.67 -16.12 -1.38
N PHE A 37 -4.59 -14.87 -0.91
CA PHE A 37 -3.79 -14.50 0.24
C PHE A 37 -4.58 -13.61 1.19
N LEU A 38 -4.58 -13.97 2.47
CA LEU A 38 -5.18 -13.23 3.57
C LEU A 38 -4.14 -13.07 4.68
N GLU A 39 -3.94 -11.87 5.19
CA GLU A 39 -3.06 -11.58 6.33
C GLU A 39 -3.71 -10.56 7.25
N MET A 40 -3.64 -10.82 8.56
CA MET A 40 -4.15 -9.97 9.63
C MET A 40 -3.16 -9.88 10.80
N ASP A 41 -3.23 -8.79 11.56
CA ASP A 41 -2.55 -8.61 12.85
C ASP A 41 -3.52 -8.10 13.93
N PHE A 42 -2.99 -7.85 15.13
CA PHE A 42 -3.75 -7.31 16.26
C PHE A 42 -3.34 -5.85 16.60
N TYR A 43 -2.79 -5.12 15.62
CA TYR A 43 -2.16 -3.81 15.79
C TYR A 43 -3.07 -2.60 15.53
N GLY A 44 -4.06 -2.39 16.37
CA GLY A 44 -4.98 -1.30 16.13
C GLY A 44 -6.02 -1.23 17.19
N ALA A 45 -6.94 -0.30 17.05
CA ALA A 45 -7.56 0.35 18.21
C ALA A 45 -8.15 -0.68 19.19
N GLY A 46 -7.60 -0.72 20.40
CA GLY A 46 -8.03 -1.66 21.45
C GLY A 46 -7.59 -3.11 21.25
N SER A 47 -6.49 -3.39 20.55
CA SER A 47 -6.02 -4.76 20.23
C SER A 47 -7.02 -5.58 19.42
N THR A 48 -7.78 -4.89 18.56
CA THR A 48 -8.73 -5.52 17.63
C THR A 48 -7.99 -6.26 16.50
N VAL A 49 -8.70 -6.86 15.56
CA VAL A 49 -8.07 -7.44 14.36
C VAL A 49 -7.92 -6.36 13.30
N HIS A 50 -6.75 -6.30 12.64
CA HIS A 50 -6.49 -5.38 11.53
C HIS A 50 -6.12 -6.14 10.28
N LEU A 51 -6.81 -5.82 9.20
CA LEU A 51 -6.54 -6.40 7.90
C LEU A 51 -5.28 -5.78 7.30
N ARG A 52 -4.34 -6.63 6.89
CA ARG A 52 -3.10 -6.21 6.22
C ARG A 52 -3.16 -6.48 4.71
N HIS A 53 -3.57 -7.69 4.35
CA HIS A 53 -3.67 -8.12 2.96
C HIS A 53 -4.91 -9.00 2.77
N ALA A 54 -5.64 -8.80 1.68
CA ALA A 54 -6.70 -9.68 1.21
C ALA A 54 -6.78 -9.58 -0.31
N PHE A 55 -6.12 -10.48 -1.04
CA PHE A 55 -6.09 -10.42 -2.50
C PHE A 55 -6.10 -11.78 -3.15
N GLY A 56 -6.58 -11.78 -4.40
CA GLY A 56 -6.45 -12.89 -5.34
C GLY A 56 -5.46 -12.54 -6.45
N GLN A 57 -4.81 -13.56 -7.00
CA GLN A 57 -3.98 -13.46 -8.19
C GLN A 57 -4.38 -14.58 -9.16
N ALA A 58 -4.52 -14.21 -10.43
CA ALA A 58 -4.77 -15.14 -11.53
C ALA A 58 -3.75 -14.85 -12.64
N GLY A 59 -2.72 -15.69 -12.72
CA GLY A 59 -1.60 -15.49 -13.63
C GLY A 59 -0.93 -14.12 -13.38
N PRO A 60 -0.91 -13.22 -14.38
CA PRO A 60 -0.25 -11.93 -14.28
C PRO A 60 -1.11 -10.85 -13.57
N VAL A 61 -2.38 -11.12 -13.30
CA VAL A 61 -3.30 -10.14 -12.70
C VAL A 61 -3.46 -10.40 -11.21
N THR A 62 -3.38 -9.34 -10.40
CA THR A 62 -3.66 -9.33 -8.96
C THR A 62 -4.78 -8.35 -8.68
N ALA A 63 -5.75 -8.73 -7.84
CA ALA A 63 -6.82 -7.84 -7.41
C ALA A 63 -7.15 -8.04 -5.92
N GLY A 64 -7.40 -6.95 -5.21
CA GLY A 64 -7.80 -6.97 -3.80
C GLY A 64 -7.14 -5.86 -2.98
N TYR A 65 -6.96 -6.09 -1.69
CA TYR A 65 -6.33 -5.16 -0.75
C TYR A 65 -4.88 -5.58 -0.49
N THR A 66 -3.92 -4.79 -0.98
CA THR A 66 -2.49 -5.04 -0.76
C THR A 66 -1.68 -3.76 -0.95
N TRP A 67 -0.35 -3.83 -0.77
CA TRP A 67 0.54 -2.68 -0.97
C TRP A 67 0.45 -2.10 -2.39
N SER A 68 0.53 -0.78 -2.47
CA SER A 68 0.71 -0.02 -3.71
C SER A 68 1.76 -0.63 -4.62
N THR A 69 1.57 -0.50 -5.93
CA THR A 69 2.51 -0.93 -6.97
C THR A 69 3.84 -0.20 -6.90
N LEU A 70 3.86 1.01 -6.35
CA LEU A 70 5.11 1.72 -6.08
C LEU A 70 5.96 1.06 -4.99
N MET A 71 5.35 0.22 -4.14
CA MET A 71 6.07 -0.43 -3.05
C MET A 71 7.09 -1.45 -3.58
N ASP A 72 8.32 -1.31 -3.12
CA ASP A 72 9.41 -2.22 -3.43
C ASP A 72 9.99 -2.79 -2.14
N LEU A 73 9.65 -4.04 -1.83
CA LEU A 73 10.13 -4.71 -0.62
C LEU A 73 11.61 -5.08 -0.71
N THR A 74 12.15 -5.22 -1.92
CA THR A 74 13.52 -5.68 -2.11
C THR A 74 14.54 -4.56 -1.89
N SER A 75 14.10 -3.31 -1.92
CA SER A 75 14.92 -2.14 -1.62
C SER A 75 14.98 -1.80 -0.12
N LEU A 76 14.22 -2.51 0.73
CA LEU A 76 14.19 -2.21 2.16
C LEU A 76 15.39 -2.82 2.89
N PRO A 77 16.05 -2.07 3.78
CA PRO A 77 17.02 -2.66 4.70
C PRO A 77 16.29 -3.61 5.66
N PRO A 78 16.91 -4.73 6.05
CA PRO A 78 16.36 -5.59 7.10
C PRO A 78 16.26 -4.78 8.40
N THR A 79 15.08 -4.74 9.00
CA THR A 79 14.83 -4.03 10.26
C THR A 79 14.03 -4.90 11.22
N VAL A 80 14.35 -4.79 12.51
CA VAL A 80 13.56 -5.36 13.61
C VAL A 80 12.49 -4.38 14.11
N ALA A 81 12.54 -3.12 13.65
CA ALA A 81 11.54 -2.14 13.98
C ALA A 81 10.21 -2.50 13.31
N PHE A 82 9.12 -2.37 14.06
CA PHE A 82 7.78 -2.58 13.52
C PHE A 82 7.35 -1.46 12.57
N THR A 83 7.89 -0.26 12.76
CA THR A 83 7.69 0.86 11.85
C THR A 83 8.49 0.65 10.58
N ALA A 84 7.85 0.95 9.46
CA ALA A 84 8.51 1.05 8.17
C ALA A 84 9.75 1.96 8.25
N PRO A 85 10.87 1.60 7.59
CA PRO A 85 11.95 2.54 7.32
C PRO A 85 11.39 3.80 6.63
N SER A 86 11.91 4.97 6.99
CA SER A 86 11.50 6.23 6.35
C SER A 86 11.69 6.16 4.83
N GLY A 87 10.71 6.65 4.07
CA GLY A 87 10.70 6.63 2.61
C GLY A 87 10.12 5.37 1.96
N ALA A 88 9.74 4.34 2.74
CA ALA A 88 9.07 3.16 2.21
C ALA A 88 7.56 3.38 2.02
N ILE A 89 7.02 2.94 0.88
CA ILE A 89 5.61 3.15 0.50
C ILE A 89 4.74 2.00 1.02
N PHE A 90 4.56 1.93 2.34
CA PHE A 90 3.67 0.94 2.96
C PHE A 90 2.21 1.40 2.97
N ALA A 91 1.66 1.66 1.77
CA ALA A 91 0.28 2.08 1.59
C ALA A 91 -0.58 0.92 1.05
N PRO A 92 -1.33 0.19 1.90
CA PRO A 92 -2.28 -0.79 1.43
C PRO A 92 -3.59 -0.11 1.00
N HIS A 93 -4.12 -0.50 -0.15
CA HIS A 93 -5.42 -0.04 -0.65
C HIS A 93 -6.00 -1.08 -1.61
N GLY A 94 -7.25 -0.87 -2.04
CA GLY A 94 -7.84 -1.65 -3.11
C GLY A 94 -7.05 -1.45 -4.41
N ILE A 95 -6.69 -2.53 -5.10
CA ILE A 95 -5.88 -2.47 -6.31
C ILE A 95 -6.34 -3.52 -7.32
N ILE A 96 -6.20 -3.19 -8.60
CA ILE A 96 -6.11 -4.13 -9.70
C ILE A 96 -4.77 -3.88 -10.40
N ARG A 97 -3.89 -4.88 -10.42
CA ARG A 97 -2.54 -4.78 -10.99
C ARG A 97 -2.28 -5.86 -12.01
N TRP A 98 -1.68 -5.49 -13.13
CA TRP A 98 -1.21 -6.38 -14.17
C TRP A 98 0.33 -6.35 -14.23
N SER A 99 0.96 -7.50 -13.99
CA SER A 99 2.41 -7.70 -14.05
C SER A 99 2.82 -8.34 -15.38
N ILE A 100 3.73 -7.68 -16.10
CA ILE A 100 4.14 -8.04 -17.46
C ILE A 100 5.65 -8.28 -17.46
N PRO A 101 6.12 -9.53 -17.53
CA PRO A 101 7.54 -9.83 -17.69
C PRO A 101 7.96 -9.47 -19.12
N LEU A 102 8.80 -8.45 -19.28
CA LEU A 102 9.23 -7.98 -20.61
C LEU A 102 10.41 -8.80 -21.12
N LYS A 103 11.36 -9.13 -20.25
CA LYS A 103 12.49 -10.03 -20.49
C LYS A 103 13.10 -10.44 -19.14
N LYS A 104 14.08 -11.34 -19.16
CA LYS A 104 14.80 -11.73 -17.94
C LYS A 104 15.37 -10.50 -17.23
N GLY A 105 14.94 -10.27 -15.99
CA GLY A 105 15.39 -9.14 -15.16
C GLY A 105 14.72 -7.80 -15.49
N VAL A 106 13.67 -7.77 -16.32
CA VAL A 106 12.91 -6.55 -16.60
C VAL A 106 11.41 -6.84 -16.53
N ASP A 107 10.73 -6.18 -15.61
CA ASP A 107 9.30 -6.35 -15.37
C ASP A 107 8.60 -4.99 -15.40
N LEU A 108 7.45 -4.92 -16.06
CA LEU A 108 6.53 -3.78 -16.03
C LEU A 108 5.31 -4.16 -15.19
N ALA A 109 4.84 -3.26 -14.33
CA ALA A 109 3.54 -3.40 -13.69
C ALA A 109 2.69 -2.16 -13.98
N LEU A 110 1.42 -2.39 -14.30
CA LEU A 110 0.40 -1.36 -14.47
C LEU A 110 -0.72 -1.62 -13.47
N ALA A 111 -1.23 -0.59 -12.82
CA ALA A 111 -2.29 -0.75 -11.82
C ALA A 111 -3.28 0.39 -11.80
N LEU A 112 -4.49 0.06 -11.35
CA LEU A 112 -5.48 1.00 -10.85
C LEU A 112 -5.58 0.80 -9.34
N GLU A 113 -5.32 1.86 -8.59
CA GLU A 113 -5.27 1.89 -7.14
C GLU A 113 -6.42 2.75 -6.63
N ALA A 114 -7.08 2.30 -5.55
CA ALA A 114 -8.16 3.05 -4.94
C ALA A 114 -7.59 4.39 -4.45
N PRO A 115 -8.23 5.52 -4.81
CA PRO A 115 -7.71 6.83 -4.50
C PRO A 115 -7.76 7.04 -2.98
N ARG A 116 -6.80 7.80 -2.44
CA ARG A 116 -6.72 8.08 -1.00
C ARG A 116 -7.10 9.54 -0.71
N ASP A 117 -7.79 9.72 0.42
CA ASP A 117 -8.05 11.03 1.01
C ASP A 117 -6.75 11.65 1.53
N ASP A 118 -5.98 12.27 0.63
CA ASP A 118 -4.73 12.95 0.96
C ASP A 118 -4.93 14.45 1.19
N VAL A 119 -6.15 14.96 1.00
CA VAL A 119 -6.49 16.37 1.25
C VAL A 119 -6.91 16.52 2.70
N THR A 120 -6.21 17.39 3.44
CA THR A 120 -6.69 17.85 4.75
C THR A 120 -7.70 18.96 4.51
N PRO A 121 -9.00 18.75 4.80
CA PRO A 121 -10.00 19.79 4.60
C PRO A 121 -9.67 20.97 5.53
N THR A 122 -9.71 22.20 5.01
CA THR A 122 -9.35 23.40 5.79
C THR A 122 -10.58 24.00 6.48
N ALA A 123 -11.78 23.67 5.98
CA ALA A 123 -13.06 23.95 6.61
C ALA A 123 -13.83 22.66 6.94
N PRO A 124 -14.72 22.66 7.96
CA PRO A 124 -15.56 21.50 8.31
C PRO A 124 -16.53 21.03 7.21
N THR A 125 -16.66 21.83 6.16
CA THR A 125 -17.61 21.66 5.05
C THR A 125 -16.95 21.20 3.74
N ASP A 126 -15.64 21.12 3.71
CA ASP A 126 -14.89 20.68 2.54
C ASP A 126 -15.07 19.16 2.35
N VAL A 127 -15.41 18.73 1.13
CA VAL A 127 -15.55 17.32 0.77
C VAL A 127 -14.50 16.96 -0.28
N THR A 128 -13.68 15.95 -0.01
CA THR A 128 -12.71 15.42 -0.98
C THR A 128 -13.43 14.60 -2.04
N ILE A 129 -13.17 14.88 -3.30
CA ILE A 129 -13.74 14.12 -4.42
C ILE A 129 -12.76 13.02 -4.82
N LEU A 130 -13.12 11.77 -4.53
CA LEU A 130 -12.37 10.55 -4.86
C LEU A 130 -13.04 9.75 -5.99
N SER A 131 -13.35 10.42 -7.11
CA SER A 131 -14.22 9.85 -8.16
C SER A 131 -13.53 8.91 -9.14
N TRP A 132 -12.18 8.92 -9.21
CA TRP A 132 -11.39 8.09 -10.14
C TRP A 132 -10.30 7.33 -9.41
N PRO A 133 -9.97 6.09 -9.82
CA PRO A 133 -8.78 5.40 -9.32
C PRO A 133 -7.50 6.08 -9.77
N ASP A 134 -6.45 5.93 -8.96
CA ASP A 134 -5.10 6.35 -9.30
C ASP A 134 -4.49 5.34 -10.28
N ALA A 135 -3.94 5.82 -11.40
CA ALA A 135 -3.24 4.99 -12.35
C ALA A 135 -1.76 4.94 -11.99
N VAL A 136 -1.19 3.75 -11.83
CA VAL A 136 0.20 3.55 -11.40
C VAL A 136 0.93 2.67 -12.40
N ALA A 137 2.18 3.04 -12.72
CA ALA A 137 3.08 2.24 -13.53
C ALA A 137 4.43 2.10 -12.85
N THR A 138 5.00 0.90 -12.85
CA THR A 138 6.39 0.68 -12.41
C THR A 138 7.18 -0.16 -13.39
N LEU A 139 8.43 0.26 -13.63
CA LEU A 139 9.41 -0.50 -14.41
C LEU A 139 10.54 -0.93 -13.48
N ARG A 140 10.74 -2.24 -13.37
CA ARG A 140 11.78 -2.85 -12.56
C ARG A 140 12.89 -3.41 -13.43
N LEU A 141 14.13 -3.12 -13.03
CA LEU A 141 15.36 -3.61 -13.64
C LEU A 141 16.18 -4.33 -12.57
N ALA A 142 16.43 -5.62 -12.75
CA ALA A 142 17.20 -6.44 -11.83
C ALA A 142 18.26 -7.26 -12.56
N SER A 143 19.46 -7.33 -11.98
CA SER A 143 20.57 -8.15 -12.48
C SER A 143 21.19 -8.94 -11.34
N GLY A 144 20.85 -10.24 -11.29
CA GLY A 144 21.24 -11.14 -10.22
C GLY A 144 20.81 -10.63 -8.84
N THR A 145 21.69 -10.73 -7.85
CA THR A 145 21.48 -10.22 -6.49
C THR A 145 22.15 -8.87 -6.24
N LYS A 146 22.82 -8.29 -7.26
CA LYS A 146 23.69 -7.13 -7.09
C LYS A 146 23.04 -5.81 -7.48
N VAL A 147 22.14 -5.84 -8.46
CA VAL A 147 21.50 -4.63 -8.99
C VAL A 147 20.00 -4.82 -8.97
N HIS A 148 19.32 -3.85 -8.38
CA HIS A 148 17.87 -3.72 -8.40
C HIS A 148 17.50 -2.24 -8.43
N VAL A 149 16.74 -1.84 -9.45
CA VAL A 149 16.25 -0.46 -9.62
C VAL A 149 14.79 -0.53 -10.04
N GLN A 150 13.94 0.28 -9.41
CA GLN A 150 12.55 0.44 -9.79
C GLN A 150 12.25 1.91 -10.06
N PHE A 151 11.68 2.18 -11.22
CA PHE A 151 11.09 3.48 -11.57
C PHE A 151 9.59 3.38 -11.42
N GLY A 152 8.96 4.43 -10.90
CA GLY A 152 7.52 4.47 -10.70
C GLY A 152 6.92 5.81 -11.13
N ALA A 153 5.69 5.76 -11.64
CA ALA A 153 4.88 6.91 -11.99
C ALA A 153 3.46 6.68 -11.47
N ILE A 154 2.83 7.76 -11.00
CA ILE A 154 1.41 7.80 -10.62
C ILE A 154 0.78 8.94 -11.41
N LEU A 155 -0.45 8.71 -11.88
CA LEU A 155 -1.36 9.72 -12.37
C LEU A 155 -2.64 9.64 -11.53
N ARG A 156 -3.01 10.74 -10.89
CA ARG A 156 -4.17 10.85 -10.00
C ARG A 156 -4.98 12.12 -10.29
N ARG A 157 -6.26 12.07 -9.92
CA ARG A 157 -7.15 13.24 -9.92
C ARG A 157 -7.53 13.54 -8.48
N VAL A 158 -7.18 14.74 -8.02
CA VAL A 158 -7.53 15.20 -6.67
C VAL A 158 -8.40 16.44 -6.81
N GLY A 159 -9.55 16.45 -6.16
CA GLY A 159 -10.47 17.57 -6.18
C GLY A 159 -11.05 17.88 -4.80
N VAL A 160 -11.39 19.15 -4.58
CA VAL A 160 -12.09 19.64 -3.39
C VAL A 160 -13.33 20.38 -3.84
N ASP A 161 -14.49 20.01 -3.28
CA ASP A 161 -15.71 20.79 -3.43
C ASP A 161 -15.86 21.75 -2.25
N HIS A 162 -15.95 23.04 -2.54
CA HIS A 162 -16.33 24.07 -1.57
C HIS A 162 -17.84 24.36 -1.69
N LEU A 163 -18.55 24.49 -0.57
CA LEU A 163 -20.00 24.81 -0.53
C LEU A 163 -20.39 26.15 -1.20
N ASN A 164 -19.41 26.94 -1.64
CA ASN A 164 -19.60 28.21 -2.36
C ASN A 164 -19.80 27.99 -3.88
N GLY A 165 -19.79 26.74 -4.36
CA GLY A 165 -19.98 26.38 -5.77
C GLY A 165 -18.72 26.49 -6.64
N VAL A 166 -17.54 26.62 -6.02
CA VAL A 166 -16.24 26.62 -6.71
C VAL A 166 -15.60 25.26 -6.50
N ASN A 167 -15.46 24.52 -7.60
CA ASN A 167 -14.78 23.22 -7.62
C ASN A 167 -13.34 23.45 -8.05
N GLU A 168 -12.37 23.03 -7.25
CA GLU A 168 -10.97 23.00 -7.64
C GLU A 168 -10.55 21.56 -7.88
N GLU A 169 -10.18 21.26 -9.12
CA GLU A 169 -9.68 19.95 -9.53
C GLU A 169 -8.28 20.08 -10.10
N VAL A 170 -7.37 19.21 -9.65
CA VAL A 170 -6.00 19.14 -10.15
C VAL A 170 -5.71 17.71 -10.57
N ILE A 171 -5.14 17.58 -11.77
CA ILE A 171 -4.60 16.32 -12.29
C ILE A 171 -3.09 16.38 -12.09
N GLY A 172 -2.50 15.33 -11.54
CA GLY A 172 -1.06 15.26 -11.30
C GLY A 172 -0.56 13.85 -11.07
#